data_AF-A0A3D2VU49-F1
#
_entry.id   AF-A0A3D2VU49-F1
#
_cell.length_a   1.000
_cell.length_b   1.000
_cell.length_c   1.000
_cell.angle_alpha   90.00
_cell.angle_beta   90.00
_cell.angle_gamma   90.00
#
_symmetry.space_group_name_H-M   'P 1'
#
loop_
_entity.id
_entity.type
_entity.pdbx_description
1 polymer ?
#
loop_
_entity_poly.entity_id
_entity_poly.type
_entity_poly.pdbx_seq_one_letter_code
_entity_poly.pdbx_strand_id
1 'polypeptide(L)' 'MRSSWVTLTVFDALPWAEIARGRLLAEEIPCVLVDRSLLQLGIVADGIELQVAPADLARAQDVLSADYSGELD' A
#
# COMPACT_ATOMS: atom_id res chain seq x y z
N MET A 1 1.47 -22.21 6.48
CA MET A 1 1.92 -21.53 5.24
C MET A 1 2.46 -20.17 5.64
N ARG A 2 3.69 -19.79 5.26
CA ARG A 2 4.08 -18.38 5.35
C ARG A 2 3.29 -17.69 4.24
N SER A 3 2.34 -16.84 4.59
CA SER A 3 1.69 -15.99 3.59
C SER A 3 2.81 -15.17 2.96
N SER A 4 3.21 -15.52 1.74
CA SER A 4 4.17 -14.75 0.97
C SER A 4 3.47 -13.46 0.61
N TRP A 5 3.94 -12.33 1.12
CA TRP A 5 3.43 -11.01 0.74
C TRP A 5 4.14 -10.53 -0.52
N VAL A 6 3.44 -9.78 -1.38
CA VAL A 6 3.99 -9.17 -2.59
C VAL A 6 3.78 -7.67 -2.56
N THR A 7 4.77 -6.92 -3.05
CA THR A 7 4.69 -5.46 -3.15
C THR A 7 3.63 -5.06 -4.17
N LEU A 8 2.62 -4.31 -3.71
CA LEU A 8 1.59 -3.70 -4.53
C LEU A 8 2.09 -2.37 -5.10
N THR A 9 2.65 -1.52 -4.25
CA THR A 9 3.19 -0.21 -4.61
C THR A 9 4.16 0.28 -3.54
N VAL A 10 4.94 1.32 -3.85
CA VAL A 10 5.92 1.93 -2.97
C VAL A 10 5.62 3.42 -2.82
N PHE A 11 5.65 3.91 -1.58
CA PHE A 11 5.43 5.31 -1.25
C PHE A 11 6.72 5.96 -0.73
N ASP A 12 6.89 7.24 -1.00
CA ASP A 12 7.98 8.07 -0.49
C ASP A 12 7.66 8.71 0.88
N ALA A 13 6.37 8.74 1.27
CA ALA A 13 5.91 9.30 2.53
C ALA A 13 4.83 8.42 3.20
N LEU A 14 4.95 8.26 4.51
CA LEU A 14 4.05 7.45 5.33
C LEU A 14 2.57 7.85 5.24
N PRO A 15 2.18 9.14 5.18
CA PRO A 15 0.77 9.52 5.07
C PRO A 15 0.08 8.92 3.85
N TRP A 16 0.74 8.90 2.69
CA TRP A 16 0.17 8.31 1.46
C TRP A 16 0.03 6.80 1.57
N ALA A 17 1.03 6.14 2.19
CA ALA A 17 1.00 4.70 2.43
C ALA A 17 -0.16 4.30 3.34
N GLU A 18 -0.43 5.06 4.41
CA GLU A 18 -1.53 4.80 5.33
C GLU A 18 -2.90 5.09 4.71
N ILE A 19 -3.03 6.12 3.85
CA ILE A 19 -4.26 6.36 3.09
C ILE A 19 -4.58 5.16 2.18
N ALA A 20 -3.59 4.69 1.42
CA ALA A 20 -3.77 3.53 0.54
C ALA A 20 -4.09 2.25 1.33
N ARG A 21 -3.41 2.03 2.46
CA ARG A 21 -3.73 0.94 3.39
C ARG A 21 -5.16 1.04 3.91
N GLY A 22 -5.62 2.23 4.29
CA GLY A 22 -7.00 2.46 4.73
C GLY A 22 -8.02 2.04 3.67
N ARG A 23 -7.79 2.39 2.40
CA ARG A 23 -8.64 1.98 1.28
C ARG A 23 -8.71 0.46 1.11
N LEU A 24 -7.58 -0.23 1.20
CA LEU A 24 -7.56 -1.70 1.11
C LEU A 24 -8.30 -2.37 2.28
N LEU A 25 -8.12 -1.84 3.50
CA LEU A 25 -8.79 -2.37 4.68
C LEU A 25 -10.30 -2.17 4.64
N ALA A 26 -10.79 -1.06 4.07
CA ALA A 26 -12.22 -0.83 3.84
C ALA A 26 -12.86 -1.88 2.92
N GLU A 27 -12.07 -2.44 2.00
CA GLU A 27 -12.46 -3.51 1.06
C GLU A 27 -12.15 -4.91 1.61
N GLU A 28 -11.82 -5.04 2.90
CA GLU A 28 -11.46 -6.30 3.55
C GLU A 28 -10.24 -7.00 2.91
N ILE A 29 -9.32 -6.24 2.31
CA ILE A 29 -8.08 -6.76 1.73
C ILE A 29 -6.97 -6.68 2.78
N PRO A 30 -6.47 -7.81 3.30
CA PRO A 30 -5.35 -7.80 4.24
C PRO A 30 -4.10 -7.22 3.58
N CYS A 31 -3.44 -6.30 4.27
CA CYS A 31 -2.23 -5.65 3.79
C CYS A 31 -1.29 -5.29 4.94
N VAL A 32 0.00 -5.12 4.60
CA VAL A 32 1.04 -4.70 5.54
C VAL A 32 1.87 -3.57 4.92
N LEU A 33 2.33 -2.65 5.75
CA LEU A 33 3.35 -1.67 5.38
C LEU A 33 4.71 -2.18 5.83
N VAL A 34 5.69 -2.14 4.93
CA VAL A 34 7.08 -2.46 5.21
C VAL A 34 7.90 -1.22 4.89
N ASP A 35 8.35 -0.53 5.94
CA ASP A 35 9.27 0.59 5.79
C ASP A 35 10.66 0.04 5.46
N ARG A 36 11.07 0.19 4.20
CA ARG A 36 12.44 -0.07 3.74
C ARG A 36 13.22 1.22 3.55
N SER A 37 12.62 2.35 3.90
CA SER A 37 13.20 3.63 3.65
C SER A 37 14.43 3.85 4.53
N LEU A 38 15.48 4.41 3.93
CA LEU A 38 16.62 4.93 4.66
C LEU A 38 16.40 6.42 5.02
N LEU A 39 15.15 6.83 5.25
CA LEU A 39 14.78 8.22 5.51
C LEU A 39 15.54 8.81 6.70
N GLN A 40 15.84 8.00 7.72
CA GLN A 40 16.66 8.43 8.87
C GLN A 40 18.09 8.82 8.49
N LEU A 41 18.57 8.35 7.34
CA LEU A 41 19.90 8.66 6.78
C LEU A 41 19.84 9.76 5.70
N GLY A 42 18.67 10.34 5.43
CA GLY A 42 18.48 11.32 4.36
C GLY A 42 18.58 10.73 2.95
N ILE A 43 18.46 9.41 2.80
CA ILE A 43 18.54 8.70 1.53
C ILE A 43 17.15 8.23 1.13
N VAL A 44 16.69 8.64 -0.05
CA VAL A 44 15.48 8.10 -0.67
C VAL A 44 15.84 6.79 -1.37
N ALA A 45 15.79 5.69 -0.63
CA ALA A 45 15.97 4.34 -1.15
C ALA A 45 14.82 3.46 -0.66
N ASP A 46 14.32 2.58 -1.52
CA ASP A 46 13.35 1.50 -1.30
C ASP A 46 11.96 1.88 -0.72
N GLY A 47 11.78 3.08 -0.18
CA GLY A 47 10.50 3.65 0.24
C GLY A 47 9.73 2.80 1.26
N ILE A 48 8.42 3.04 1.34
CA ILE A 48 7.49 2.29 2.18
C ILE A 48 6.68 1.40 1.25
N GLU A 49 6.91 0.09 1.32
CA GLU A 49 6.18 -0.89 0.52
C GLU A 49 4.82 -1.17 1.15
N LEU A 50 3.76 -1.02 0.37
CA LEU A 50 2.46 -1.60 0.69
C LEU A 50 2.41 -2.99 0.06
N GLN A 51 2.22 -4.02 0.89
CA GLN A 51 2.19 -5.41 0.43
C GLN A 51 0.84 -6.08 0.71
N VAL A 52 0.46 -6.98 -0.18
CA VAL A 52 -0.77 -7.80 -0.10
C VAL A 52 -0.46 -9.27 -0.34
N ALA A 53 -1.42 -10.16 -0.11
CA ALA A 53 -1.27 -11.54 -0.57
C ALA A 53 -1.30 -11.59 -2.11
N PRO A 54 -0.54 -12.49 -2.76
CA PRO A 54 -0.54 -12.63 -4.22
C PRO A 54 -1.92 -12.82 -4.82
N ALA A 55 -2.82 -13.49 -4.08
CA ALA A 55 -4.20 -13.71 -4.49
C ALA A 55 -5.02 -12.41 -4.58
N ASP A 56 -4.66 -11.39 -3.81
CA ASP A 56 -5.37 -10.12 -3.73
C ASP A 56 -4.74 -9.03 -4.59
N LEU A 57 -3.60 -9.30 -5.25
CA LEU A 57 -2.81 -8.30 -5.98
C LEU A 57 -3.65 -7.54 -7.03
N ALA A 58 -4.37 -8.27 -7.89
CA ALA A 58 -5.18 -7.67 -8.93
C ALA A 58 -6.32 -6.81 -8.33
N ARG A 59 -7.05 -7.36 -7.36
CA ARG A 59 -8.14 -6.66 -6.69
C ARG A 59 -7.65 -5.40 -5.97
N ALA A 60 -6.50 -5.47 -5.32
CA ALA A 60 -5.91 -4.32 -4.63
C ALA A 60 -5.47 -3.21 -5.60
N GLN A 61 -4.97 -3.59 -6.79
CA GLN A 61 -4.67 -2.61 -7.85
C GLN A 61 -5.92 -1.90 -8.34
N ASP A 62 -7.02 -2.63 -8.54
CA ASP A 62 -8.30 -2.06 -8.95
C ASP A 62 -8.83 -1.08 -7.89
N VAL A 63 -8.81 -1.49 -6.62
CA VAL A 63 -9.25 -0.62 -5.49
C VAL A 63 -8.45 0.67 -5.46
N LEU A 64 -7.13 0.63 -5.62
CA LEU A 64 -6.29 1.84 -5.59
C LEU A 64 -6.41 2.71 -6.84
N SER A 65 -6.71 2.11 -7.98
CA SER A 65 -6.90 2.79 -9.27
C SER A 65 -8.30 3.41 -9.41
N ALA A 66 -9.26 2.98 -8.60
CA ALA A 66 -10.57 3.59 -8.54
C ALA A 66 -10.44 5.08 -8.13
N ASP A 67 -11.11 5.93 -8.89
CA ASP A 67 -11.09 7.38 -8.72
C ASP A 67 -12.13 7.76 -7.64
N TYR A 68 -11.68 8.03 -6.42
CA TYR A 68 -12.56 8.47 -5.31
C TYR A 68 -12.68 10.00 -5.24
N SER A 69 -12.34 10.70 -6.32
CA SER A 69 -12.39 12.16 -6.43
C SER A 69 -13.82 12.74 -6.45
N GLY A 70 -14.86 11.92 -6.33
CA GLY A 70 -16.28 12.32 -6.38
C GLY A 70 -17.11 12.16 -5.09
N GLU A 71 -16.56 11.69 -3.97
CA GLU A 71 -17.35 11.41 -2.74
C GLU A 71 -17.22 12.48 -1.64
N LEU A 72 -17.11 13.75 -2.03
CA LEU A 72 -17.23 14.89 -1.11
C LEU A 72 -18.34 15.82 -1.58
N ASP A 73 -19.56 15.30 -1.63
CA ASP A 73 -20.80 16.09 -1.74
C ASP A 73 -21.53 16.16 -0.38
#